data_AF-A0A1M5TRI3-F1
#
_entry.id   AF-A0A1M5TRI3-F1
#
_cell.length_a   1.000
_cell.length_b   1.000
_cell.length_c   1.000
_cell.angle_alpha   90.00
_cell.angle_beta   90.00
_cell.angle_gamma   90.00
#
_symmetry.space_group_name_H-M   'P 1'
#
loop_
_entity.id
_entity.type
_entity.pdbx_description
1 polymer ?
#
loop_
_entity_poly.entity_id
_entity_poly.type
_entity_poly.pdbx_seq_one_letter_code
_entity_poly.pdbx_strand_id
1 'polypeptide(L)'
;MSKKWGILIVALSLATMFGCAKKSNSNASQEEKITSANSTVQDTNEGQEKAKGSEESEDNEKLDLEDEILAKKQQYIDRMEKIHEEYTRVLGEYDVGNLPTSELGAISVKTYQKYDEVLNDIYQDLKKYLPADEMRDIKQEQLAWIKEKERKEKEMKKIGTYIHVNQNLGAITRTRCEELLGYLTGEKVEVQSSDKSIDDIINGIYRVLGESRDEIDYVYSADDNYVLYDDLKNDYYIFQVDSYIDEGDFVTLDYNILVDKKNYEIYTYYPDGTMSKIGKIK
;
A
#
# COMPACT_ATOMS: atom_id res chain seq x y z
N MET A 1 -24.17 36.18 15.95
CA MET A 1 -24.55 35.21 14.89
C MET A 1 -23.44 34.18 14.77
N SER A 2 -23.67 32.98 15.30
CA SER A 2 -22.72 31.87 15.33
C SER A 2 -22.85 31.03 14.05
N LYS A 3 -21.74 30.82 13.33
CA LYS A 3 -21.68 29.89 12.20
C LYS A 3 -21.19 28.54 12.72
N LYS A 4 -22.11 27.58 12.84
CA LYS A 4 -21.82 26.19 13.22
C LYS A 4 -21.19 25.46 12.03
N TRP A 5 -20.10 24.75 12.30
CA TRP A 5 -19.46 23.83 11.38
C TRP A 5 -20.29 22.54 11.28
N GLY A 6 -20.62 22.13 10.07
CA GLY A 6 -21.25 20.83 9.81
C GLY A 6 -20.17 19.77 9.64
N ILE A 7 -20.03 18.88 10.62
CA ILE A 7 -19.27 17.64 10.49
C ILE A 7 -20.17 16.63 9.78
N LEU A 8 -19.75 16.19 8.60
CA LEU A 8 -20.42 15.14 7.84
C LEU A 8 -19.79 13.80 8.25
N ILE A 9 -20.47 13.06 9.13
CA ILE A 9 -20.12 11.69 9.49
C ILE A 9 -20.72 10.80 8.39
N VAL A 10 -19.87 10.24 7.52
CA VAL A 10 -20.28 9.15 6.63
C VAL A 10 -20.06 7.85 7.39
N ALA A 11 -21.17 7.23 7.79
CA ALA A 11 -21.19 5.93 8.43
C ALA A 11 -20.88 4.85 7.39
N LEU A 12 -19.82 4.07 7.63
CA LEU A 12 -19.47 2.88 6.87
C LEU A 12 -20.37 1.72 7.35
N SER A 13 -21.36 1.34 6.55
CA SER A 13 -22.29 0.26 6.86
C SER A 13 -21.67 -1.10 6.55
N LEU A 14 -21.27 -1.82 7.60
CA LEU A 14 -20.95 -3.25 7.58
C LEU A 14 -22.24 -4.07 7.54
N ALA A 15 -22.51 -4.75 6.43
CA ALA A 15 -23.56 -5.76 6.36
C ALA A 15 -22.98 -7.12 6.80
N THR A 16 -23.27 -7.54 8.02
CA THR A 16 -23.03 -8.91 8.49
C THR A 16 -24.27 -9.75 8.23
N MET A 17 -24.16 -10.74 7.32
CA MET A 17 -25.19 -11.77 7.18
C MET A 17 -24.98 -12.85 8.25
N PHE A 18 -25.81 -12.82 9.29
CA PHE A 18 -26.00 -13.96 10.20
C PHE A 18 -26.95 -14.98 9.57
N GLY A 19 -26.40 -16.10 9.10
CA GLY A 19 -27.16 -17.31 8.80
C GLY A 19 -27.36 -18.14 10.08
N CYS A 20 -28.62 -18.28 10.51
CA CYS A 20 -29.01 -19.04 11.69
C CYS A 20 -29.38 -20.49 11.30
N ALA A 21 -28.80 -21.50 11.93
CA ALA A 21 -29.30 -22.88 11.91
C ALA A 21 -29.12 -23.60 13.27
N LYS A 22 -30.15 -23.42 14.11
CA LYS A 22 -30.84 -24.39 15.00
C LYS A 22 -30.05 -25.43 15.86
N LYS A 23 -29.89 -25.06 17.14
CA LYS A 23 -30.06 -25.78 18.43
C LYS A 23 -30.18 -27.33 18.47
N SER A 24 -29.39 -27.94 19.35
CA SER A 24 -29.86 -28.92 20.35
C SER A 24 -29.17 -28.70 21.71
N ASN A 25 -29.88 -29.05 22.77
CA ASN A 25 -29.78 -28.57 24.15
C ASN A 25 -29.17 -29.64 25.09
N SER A 26 -28.41 -29.24 26.11
CA SER A 26 -28.48 -29.86 27.46
C SER A 26 -27.81 -28.99 28.52
N ASN A 27 -28.61 -28.68 29.56
CA ASN A 27 -28.37 -27.90 30.77
C ASN A 27 -27.20 -28.40 31.64
N ALA A 28 -26.58 -27.53 32.45
CA ALA A 28 -26.97 -27.31 33.85
C ALA A 28 -25.98 -26.42 34.63
N SER A 29 -26.59 -25.59 35.46
CA SER A 29 -26.12 -24.52 36.36
C SER A 29 -25.04 -24.88 37.39
N GLN A 30 -24.32 -23.87 37.90
CA GLN A 30 -24.57 -23.26 39.22
C GLN A 30 -23.61 -22.08 39.52
N GLU A 31 -24.19 -20.94 39.90
CA GLU A 31 -23.56 -19.89 40.70
C GLU A 31 -23.58 -20.30 42.18
N GLU A 32 -22.59 -19.89 42.96
CA GLU A 32 -22.84 -19.46 44.34
C GLU A 32 -21.80 -18.44 44.85
N LYS A 33 -22.23 -17.70 45.86
CA LYS A 33 -21.86 -16.33 46.22
C LYS A 33 -21.46 -16.29 47.70
N ILE A 34 -20.34 -15.61 48.00
CA ILE A 34 -19.98 -14.88 49.25
C ILE A 34 -19.85 -15.72 50.55
N THR A 35 -18.79 -15.50 51.34
CA THR A 35 -18.84 -14.76 52.64
C THR A 35 -17.45 -14.60 53.28
N SER A 36 -17.30 -13.40 53.84
CA SER A 36 -16.21 -12.76 54.58
C SER A 36 -15.85 -13.41 55.93
N ALA A 37 -14.60 -13.26 56.38
CA ALA A 37 -14.24 -13.09 57.80
C ALA A 37 -12.86 -12.45 57.98
N ASN A 38 -12.74 -11.72 59.08
CA ASN A 38 -11.92 -10.55 59.39
C ASN A 38 -10.71 -10.88 60.31
N SER A 39 -9.88 -9.85 60.58
CA SER A 39 -8.95 -9.62 61.74
C SER A 39 -7.46 -9.60 61.36
N THR A 40 -6.78 -8.45 61.12
CA THR A 40 -6.33 -7.29 61.95
C THR A 40 -5.04 -7.53 62.79
N VAL A 41 -4.11 -6.54 62.72
CA VAL A 41 -3.08 -6.08 63.70
C VAL A 41 -1.67 -6.73 63.54
N GLN A 42 -0.50 -6.07 63.49
CA GLN A 42 -0.02 -4.66 63.58
C GLN A 42 1.41 -4.52 63.02
N ASP A 43 1.74 -3.29 62.59
CA ASP A 43 3.01 -2.53 62.70
C ASP A 43 4.39 -3.21 62.81
N THR A 44 5.31 -2.79 61.93
CA THR A 44 6.35 -1.81 62.34
C THR A 44 7.03 -1.15 61.13
N ASN A 45 7.14 0.18 61.22
CA ASN A 45 7.79 1.11 60.32
C ASN A 45 9.31 1.13 60.56
N GLU A 46 10.12 1.23 59.50
CA GLU A 46 11.37 2.01 59.49
C GLU A 46 11.65 2.51 58.05
N GLY A 47 11.57 3.83 57.84
CA GLY A 47 12.17 4.53 56.69
C GLY A 47 13.71 4.54 56.81
N GLN A 48 14.50 5.01 55.85
CA GLN A 48 14.24 5.98 54.78
C GLN A 48 15.42 5.91 53.77
N GLU A 49 15.08 6.07 52.49
CA GLU A 49 15.84 6.55 51.32
C GLU A 49 17.38 6.38 51.23
N LYS A 50 17.80 5.78 50.11
CA LYS A 50 18.83 6.39 49.26
C LYS A 50 18.55 6.13 47.78
N ALA A 51 18.17 7.20 47.08
CA ALA A 51 18.14 7.28 45.63
C ALA A 51 19.50 6.94 45.03
N LYS A 52 19.53 6.05 44.03
CA LYS A 52 20.63 5.98 43.06
C LYS A 52 20.20 5.22 41.79
N GLY A 53 20.16 5.94 40.68
CA GLY A 53 20.37 5.43 39.32
C GLY A 53 19.24 4.59 38.72
N SER A 54 18.22 5.25 38.18
CA SER A 54 17.37 4.67 37.15
C SER A 54 17.71 5.36 35.83
N GLU A 55 18.82 4.95 35.21
CA GLU A 55 19.16 5.30 33.82
C GLU A 55 19.24 4.03 32.93
N GLU A 56 18.95 2.84 33.47
CA GLU A 56 19.16 1.56 32.78
C GLU A 56 17.85 0.94 32.23
N SER A 57 16.69 1.56 32.47
CA SER A 57 15.37 1.04 32.06
C SER A 57 14.84 1.60 30.74
N GLU A 58 15.11 2.87 30.41
CA GLU A 58 14.59 3.49 29.18
C GLU A 58 15.31 2.97 27.92
N ASP A 59 16.60 2.66 28.00
CA ASP A 59 17.37 2.19 26.84
C ASP A 59 16.99 0.75 26.41
N ASN A 60 16.69 -0.15 27.36
CA ASN A 60 16.25 -1.51 27.03
C ASN A 60 14.83 -1.54 26.45
N GLU A 61 13.91 -0.70 26.95
CA GLU A 61 12.52 -0.64 26.48
C GLU A 61 12.44 0.01 25.08
N LYS A 62 13.34 0.96 24.79
CA LYS A 62 13.46 1.59 23.47
C LYS A 62 14.03 0.64 22.42
N LEU A 63 15.04 -0.17 22.77
CA LEU A 63 15.62 -1.18 21.88
C LEU A 63 14.59 -2.27 21.52
N ASP A 64 13.77 -2.72 22.47
CA ASP A 64 12.72 -3.73 22.25
C ASP A 64 11.60 -3.21 21.33
N LEU A 65 11.24 -1.92 21.45
CA LEU A 65 10.24 -1.28 20.58
C LEU A 65 10.73 -1.12 19.13
N GLU A 66 12.01 -0.77 18.94
CA GLU A 66 12.61 -0.63 17.61
C GLU A 66 12.67 -1.98 16.88
N ASP A 67 13.04 -3.05 17.59
CA ASP A 67 13.01 -4.41 17.07
C ASP A 67 11.57 -4.88 16.74
N GLU A 68 10.57 -4.55 17.57
CA GLU A 68 9.15 -4.83 17.28
C GLU A 68 8.70 -4.13 15.99
N ILE A 69 9.06 -2.86 15.82
CA ILE A 69 8.75 -2.03 14.64
C ILE A 69 9.39 -2.62 13.37
N LEU A 70 10.67 -2.99 13.43
CA LEU A 70 11.38 -3.60 12.29
C LEU A 70 10.78 -4.95 11.90
N ALA A 71 10.49 -5.81 12.89
CA ALA A 71 9.82 -7.08 12.64
C ALA A 71 8.43 -6.88 12.00
N LYS A 72 7.68 -5.86 12.42
CA LYS A 72 6.40 -5.50 11.81
C LYS A 72 6.54 -5.04 10.37
N LYS A 73 7.50 -4.17 10.07
CA LYS A 73 7.79 -3.75 8.69
C LYS A 73 8.08 -4.95 7.79
N GLN A 74 8.97 -5.85 8.23
CA GLN A 74 9.29 -7.05 7.47
C GLN A 74 8.06 -7.94 7.25
N GLN A 75 7.24 -8.14 8.28
CA GLN A 75 5.99 -8.90 8.17
C GLN A 75 5.07 -8.33 7.08
N TYR A 76 4.98 -7.01 6.93
CA TYR A 76 4.17 -6.39 5.88
C TYR A 76 4.79 -6.52 4.50
N ILE A 77 6.11 -6.39 4.37
CA ILE A 77 6.84 -6.61 3.11
C ILE A 77 6.59 -8.04 2.62
N ASP A 78 6.80 -9.04 3.48
CA ASP A 78 6.59 -10.46 3.14
C ASP A 78 5.15 -10.73 2.69
N ARG A 79 4.17 -10.10 3.35
CA ARG A 79 2.75 -10.21 2.96
C ARG A 79 2.52 -9.62 1.56
N MET A 80 3.08 -8.46 1.26
CA MET A 80 2.92 -7.80 -0.04
C MET A 80 3.62 -8.56 -1.16
N GLU A 81 4.82 -9.11 -0.90
CA GLU A 81 5.57 -9.95 -1.83
C GLU A 81 4.78 -11.21 -2.15
N LYS A 82 4.24 -11.89 -1.13
CA LYS A 82 3.37 -13.06 -1.35
C LYS A 82 2.14 -12.73 -2.19
N ILE A 83 1.47 -11.59 -1.94
CA ILE A 83 0.34 -11.15 -2.77
C ILE A 83 0.79 -10.96 -4.22
N HIS A 84 1.97 -10.35 -4.42
CA HIS A 84 2.54 -10.10 -5.72
C HIS A 84 2.88 -11.41 -6.45
N GLU A 85 3.62 -12.33 -5.83
CA GLU A 85 3.97 -13.64 -6.38
C GLU A 85 2.73 -14.44 -6.79
N GLU A 86 1.70 -14.49 -5.91
CA GLU A 86 0.44 -15.16 -6.20
C GLU A 86 -0.24 -14.56 -7.44
N TYR A 87 -0.17 -13.25 -7.61
CA TYR A 87 -0.79 -12.55 -8.74
C TYR A 87 0.02 -12.71 -10.03
N THR A 88 1.34 -12.61 -9.98
CA THR A 88 2.24 -12.80 -11.13
C THR A 88 2.11 -14.22 -11.69
N ARG A 89 1.98 -15.24 -10.84
CA ARG A 89 1.71 -16.61 -11.30
C ARG A 89 0.39 -16.70 -12.07
N VAL A 90 -0.66 -16.03 -11.59
CA VAL A 90 -1.98 -16.01 -12.24
C VAL A 90 -1.91 -15.32 -13.61
N LEU A 91 -1.17 -14.22 -13.73
CA LEU A 91 -0.93 -13.58 -15.03
C LEU A 91 -0.23 -14.53 -15.99
N GLY A 92 0.83 -15.21 -15.56
CA GLY A 92 1.51 -16.20 -16.39
C GLY A 92 0.60 -17.35 -16.87
N GLU A 93 -0.35 -17.81 -16.04
CA GLU A 93 -1.35 -18.80 -16.46
C GLU A 93 -2.38 -18.24 -17.47
N TYR A 94 -2.72 -16.96 -17.34
CA TYR A 94 -3.59 -16.25 -18.28
C TYR A 94 -2.93 -16.09 -19.66
N ASP A 95 -1.66 -15.67 -19.69
CA ASP A 95 -0.95 -15.37 -20.93
C ASP A 95 -0.75 -16.61 -21.82
N VAL A 96 -0.60 -17.79 -21.20
CA VAL A 96 -0.52 -19.07 -21.93
C VAL A 96 -1.90 -19.69 -22.23
N GLY A 97 -2.99 -18.96 -21.94
CA GLY A 97 -4.37 -19.37 -22.23
C GLY A 97 -4.94 -20.43 -21.30
N ASN A 98 -4.30 -20.69 -20.15
CA ASN A 98 -4.77 -21.67 -19.17
C ASN A 98 -5.78 -21.09 -18.16
N LEU A 99 -5.96 -19.77 -18.12
CA LEU A 99 -6.89 -19.08 -17.23
C LEU A 99 -7.95 -18.30 -18.03
N PRO A 100 -9.26 -18.47 -17.75
CA PRO A 100 -10.28 -17.67 -18.41
C PRO A 100 -10.31 -16.23 -17.89
N THR A 101 -10.69 -15.29 -18.77
CA THR A 101 -10.77 -13.84 -18.45
C THR A 101 -11.67 -13.54 -17.24
N SER A 102 -12.77 -14.28 -17.06
CA SER A 102 -13.66 -14.12 -15.90
C SER A 102 -12.98 -14.46 -14.58
N GLU A 103 -12.08 -15.45 -14.58
CA GLU A 103 -11.33 -15.86 -13.40
C GLU A 103 -10.21 -14.88 -13.09
N LEU A 104 -9.50 -14.38 -14.12
CA LEU A 104 -8.57 -13.27 -13.96
C LEU A 104 -9.26 -12.06 -13.30
N GLY A 105 -10.47 -11.69 -13.77
CA GLY A 105 -11.24 -10.59 -13.17
C GLY A 105 -11.58 -10.80 -11.70
N ALA A 106 -11.97 -12.02 -11.30
CA ALA A 106 -12.22 -12.33 -9.90
C ALA A 106 -10.92 -12.26 -9.06
N ILE A 107 -9.80 -12.71 -9.62
CA ILE A 107 -8.50 -12.67 -8.94
C ILE A 107 -7.99 -11.24 -8.81
N SER A 108 -8.06 -10.40 -9.84
CA SER A 108 -7.63 -8.99 -9.76
C SER A 108 -8.37 -8.23 -8.66
N VAL A 109 -9.68 -8.47 -8.49
CA VAL A 109 -10.47 -7.90 -7.39
C VAL A 109 -9.93 -8.35 -6.03
N LYS A 110 -9.68 -9.66 -5.89
CA LYS A 110 -9.18 -10.24 -4.65
C LYS A 110 -7.77 -9.74 -4.32
N THR A 111 -6.91 -9.60 -5.32
CA THR A 111 -5.56 -9.03 -5.15
C THR A 111 -5.63 -7.59 -4.65
N TYR A 112 -6.48 -6.75 -5.26
CA TYR A 112 -6.71 -5.39 -4.77
C TYR A 112 -7.20 -5.40 -3.31
N GLN A 113 -8.20 -6.22 -2.96
CA GLN A 113 -8.71 -6.34 -1.60
C GLN A 113 -7.62 -6.72 -0.59
N LYS A 114 -6.74 -7.67 -0.92
CA LYS A 114 -5.62 -8.07 -0.05
C LYS A 114 -4.65 -6.92 0.19
N TYR A 115 -4.34 -6.10 -0.82
CA TYR A 115 -3.53 -4.91 -0.62
C TYR A 115 -4.24 -3.87 0.25
N ASP A 116 -5.55 -3.67 0.09
CA ASP A 116 -6.33 -2.74 0.93
C ASP A 116 -6.38 -3.21 2.40
N GLU A 117 -6.46 -4.53 2.64
CA GLU A 117 -6.31 -5.11 3.98
C GLU A 117 -4.94 -4.81 4.59
N VAL A 118 -3.85 -5.04 3.85
CA VAL A 118 -2.48 -4.70 4.29
C VAL A 118 -2.34 -3.21 4.60
N LEU A 119 -2.86 -2.35 3.73
CA LEU A 119 -2.85 -0.89 3.91
C LEU A 119 -3.52 -0.49 5.24
N ASN A 120 -4.69 -1.06 5.50
CA ASN A 120 -5.45 -0.76 6.71
C ASN A 120 -4.73 -1.25 7.97
N ASP A 121 -4.09 -2.42 7.92
CA ASP A 121 -3.30 -2.96 9.03
C ASP A 121 -2.10 -2.05 9.35
N ILE A 122 -1.32 -1.66 8.33
CA ILE A 122 -0.19 -0.73 8.50
C ILE A 122 -0.67 0.57 9.13
N TYR A 123 -1.80 1.12 8.65
CA TYR A 123 -2.36 2.35 9.20
C TYR A 123 -2.81 2.22 10.66
N GLN A 124 -3.25 1.03 11.12
CA GLN A 124 -3.53 0.83 12.55
C GLN A 124 -2.25 0.77 13.37
N ASP A 125 -1.21 0.10 12.88
CA ASP A 125 0.08 0.05 13.57
C ASP A 125 0.72 1.44 13.65
N LEU A 126 0.65 2.26 12.59
CA LEU A 126 1.09 3.65 12.65
C LEU A 126 0.41 4.44 13.77
N LYS A 127 -0.89 4.24 14.02
CA LYS A 127 -1.57 4.89 15.16
C LYS A 127 -1.09 4.40 16.53
N LYS A 128 -0.61 3.15 16.61
CA LYS A 128 -0.10 2.56 17.84
C LYS A 128 1.30 3.10 18.15
N TYR A 129 2.16 3.20 17.14
CA TYR A 129 3.59 3.48 17.33
C TYR A 129 3.96 4.96 17.17
N LEU A 130 3.20 5.75 16.39
CA LEU A 130 3.58 7.14 16.13
C LEU A 130 2.97 8.15 17.11
N PRO A 131 3.69 9.26 17.38
CA PRO A 131 3.16 10.42 18.07
C PRO A 131 1.87 10.98 17.44
N ALA A 132 1.01 11.57 18.26
CA ALA A 132 -0.31 12.03 17.83
C ALA A 132 -0.28 13.16 16.79
N ASP A 133 0.76 13.98 16.79
CA ASP A 133 0.99 15.05 15.81
C ASP A 133 1.43 14.49 14.45
N GLU A 134 2.37 13.54 14.41
CA GLU A 134 2.75 12.85 13.17
C GLU A 134 1.56 12.08 12.56
N MET A 135 0.82 11.36 13.39
CA MET A 135 -0.37 10.63 12.94
C MET A 135 -1.49 11.56 12.43
N ARG A 136 -1.56 12.80 12.92
CA ARG A 136 -2.52 13.81 12.40
C ARG A 136 -2.19 14.18 10.96
N ASP A 137 -0.93 14.30 10.63
CA ASP A 137 -0.48 14.70 9.29
C ASP A 137 -0.66 13.52 8.31
N ILE A 138 -0.26 12.31 8.71
CA ILE A 138 -0.50 11.07 7.94
C ILE A 138 -1.99 10.86 7.68
N LYS A 139 -2.86 11.18 8.64
CA LYS A 139 -4.33 11.09 8.44
C LYS A 139 -4.81 12.05 7.36
N GLN A 140 -4.26 13.26 7.27
CA GLN A 140 -4.66 14.22 6.24
C GLN A 140 -4.20 13.74 4.86
N GLU A 141 -2.98 13.24 4.76
CA GLU A 141 -2.46 12.62 3.54
C GLU A 141 -3.30 11.43 3.11
N GLN A 142 -3.67 10.55 4.05
CA GLN A 142 -4.51 9.38 3.76
C GLN A 142 -5.88 9.79 3.22
N LEU A 143 -6.51 10.83 3.77
CA LEU A 143 -7.77 11.36 3.26
C LEU A 143 -7.63 11.98 1.87
N ALA A 144 -6.51 12.64 1.59
CA ALA A 144 -6.23 13.19 0.26
C ALA A 144 -5.99 12.06 -0.75
N TRP A 145 -5.20 11.05 -0.37
CA TRP A 145 -4.93 9.86 -1.19
C TRP A 145 -6.21 9.09 -1.52
N ILE A 146 -7.12 8.90 -0.55
CA ILE A 146 -8.42 8.23 -0.81
C ILE A 146 -9.22 8.99 -1.87
N LYS A 147 -9.32 10.32 -1.77
CA LYS A 147 -10.04 11.14 -2.76
C LYS A 147 -9.44 11.02 -4.15
N GLU A 148 -8.11 10.98 -4.22
CA GLU A 148 -7.40 10.83 -5.49
C GLU A 148 -7.58 9.43 -6.06
N LYS A 149 -7.47 8.37 -5.25
CA LYS A 149 -7.77 6.99 -5.65
C LYS A 149 -9.18 6.86 -6.21
N GLU A 150 -10.19 7.42 -5.53
CA GLU A 150 -11.60 7.42 -5.98
C GLU A 150 -11.79 8.21 -7.28
N ARG A 151 -11.05 9.31 -7.47
CA ARG A 151 -11.07 10.07 -8.73
C ARG A 151 -10.49 9.23 -9.87
N LYS A 152 -9.31 8.64 -9.67
CA LYS A 152 -8.66 7.75 -10.65
C LYS A 152 -9.55 6.57 -11.00
N GLU A 153 -10.18 5.93 -10.00
CA GLU A 153 -11.12 4.84 -10.22
C GLU A 153 -12.26 5.24 -11.15
N LYS A 154 -12.87 6.42 -10.94
CA LYS A 154 -13.95 6.93 -11.78
C LYS A 154 -13.50 7.18 -13.21
N GLU A 155 -12.30 7.72 -13.41
CA GLU A 155 -11.74 7.96 -14.75
C GLU A 155 -11.43 6.63 -15.45
N MET A 156 -10.77 5.69 -14.78
CA MET A 156 -10.46 4.37 -15.36
C MET A 156 -11.74 3.60 -15.73
N LYS A 157 -12.82 3.72 -14.95
CA LYS A 157 -14.10 3.07 -15.27
C LYS A 157 -14.79 3.61 -16.53
N LYS A 158 -14.39 4.77 -17.06
CA LYS A 158 -14.98 5.31 -18.30
C LYS A 158 -14.47 4.60 -19.56
N ILE A 159 -13.22 4.16 -19.54
CA ILE A 159 -12.52 3.65 -20.73
C ILE A 159 -11.90 2.27 -20.53
N GLY A 160 -11.69 1.84 -19.27
CA GLY A 160 -10.99 0.62 -18.92
C GLY A 160 -11.91 -0.56 -18.68
N THR A 161 -11.37 -1.77 -18.90
CA THR A 161 -12.05 -3.01 -18.54
C THR A 161 -12.10 -3.19 -17.03
N TYR A 162 -13.05 -4.00 -16.55
CA TYR A 162 -13.16 -4.32 -15.12
C TYR A 162 -11.87 -4.91 -14.53
N ILE A 163 -11.14 -5.72 -15.29
CA ILE A 163 -9.84 -6.28 -14.91
C ILE A 163 -8.81 -5.16 -14.75
N HIS A 164 -8.67 -4.33 -15.78
CA HIS A 164 -7.71 -3.22 -15.81
C HIS A 164 -7.92 -2.23 -14.65
N VAL A 165 -9.17 -1.89 -14.34
CA VAL A 165 -9.49 -1.02 -13.19
C VAL A 165 -8.98 -1.64 -11.88
N ASN A 166 -9.26 -2.93 -11.64
CA ASN A 166 -8.85 -3.58 -10.38
C ASN A 166 -7.33 -3.79 -10.29
N GLN A 167 -6.66 -4.07 -11.41
CA GLN A 167 -5.20 -4.13 -11.49
C GLN A 167 -4.56 -2.81 -11.04
N ASN A 168 -5.01 -1.70 -11.61
CA ASN A 168 -4.52 -0.37 -11.26
C ASN A 168 -4.83 0.01 -9.80
N LEU A 169 -6.04 -0.31 -9.31
CA LEU A 169 -6.38 -0.09 -7.90
C LEU A 169 -5.46 -0.89 -6.96
N GLY A 170 -5.13 -2.13 -7.33
CA GLY A 170 -4.15 -2.94 -6.62
C GLY A 170 -2.77 -2.28 -6.57
N ALA A 171 -2.26 -1.84 -7.72
CA ALA A 171 -0.95 -1.17 -7.82
C ALA A 171 -0.90 0.14 -7.01
N ILE A 172 -1.89 1.02 -7.16
CA ILE A 172 -2.01 2.28 -6.40
C ILE A 172 -2.03 2.02 -4.89
N THR A 173 -2.70 0.94 -4.47
CA THR A 173 -2.82 0.56 -3.06
C THR A 173 -1.51 -0.02 -2.52
N ARG A 174 -0.83 -0.87 -3.29
CA ARG A 174 0.51 -1.38 -2.95
C ARG A 174 1.51 -0.24 -2.73
N THR A 175 1.58 0.72 -3.65
CA THR A 175 2.47 1.89 -3.51
C THR A 175 2.17 2.66 -2.22
N ARG A 176 0.89 2.83 -1.88
CA ARG A 176 0.54 3.49 -0.61
C ARG A 176 0.95 2.67 0.62
N CYS A 177 0.90 1.35 0.56
CA CYS A 177 1.45 0.51 1.64
C CYS A 177 2.96 0.77 1.83
N GLU A 178 3.72 0.81 0.74
CA GLU A 178 5.17 1.08 0.77
C GLU A 178 5.46 2.48 1.38
N GLU A 179 4.71 3.51 0.99
CA GLU A 179 4.78 4.84 1.60
C GLU A 179 4.48 4.80 3.10
N LEU A 180 3.40 4.13 3.52
CA LEU A 180 3.02 4.03 4.93
C LEU A 180 4.07 3.27 5.77
N LEU A 181 4.74 2.27 5.21
CA LEU A 181 5.84 1.56 5.89
C LEU A 181 7.06 2.45 6.13
N GLY A 182 7.31 3.45 5.27
CA GLY A 182 8.37 4.43 5.48
C GLY A 182 8.22 5.17 6.81
N TYR A 183 6.99 5.63 7.11
CA TYR A 183 6.69 6.30 8.39
C TYR A 183 6.90 5.40 9.61
N LEU A 184 6.67 4.08 9.49
CA LEU A 184 6.72 3.15 10.61
C LEU A 184 8.13 3.05 11.24
N THR A 185 9.17 3.11 10.43
CA THR A 185 10.57 2.96 10.89
C THR A 185 11.24 4.25 11.33
N GLY A 186 10.58 5.41 11.25
CA GLY A 186 11.26 6.69 11.47
C GLY A 186 12.40 6.94 10.49
N GLU A 187 12.58 6.07 9.49
CA GLU A 187 13.09 6.42 8.18
C GLU A 187 12.20 7.58 7.74
N LYS A 188 12.62 8.81 8.08
CA LYS A 188 12.59 9.83 7.06
C LYS A 188 13.28 9.17 5.90
N VAL A 189 12.46 8.65 4.98
CA VAL A 189 12.77 8.83 3.59
C VAL A 189 13.18 10.30 3.57
N GLU A 190 14.48 10.56 3.53
CA GLU A 190 14.96 11.75 2.84
C GLU A 190 14.39 11.53 1.45
N VAL A 191 13.14 11.95 1.29
CA VAL A 191 12.62 12.31 0.01
C VAL A 191 13.50 13.48 -0.30
N GLN A 192 14.65 13.22 -0.93
CA GLN A 192 15.17 14.16 -1.90
C GLN A 192 13.95 14.47 -2.74
N SER A 193 13.40 15.66 -2.52
CA SER A 193 12.08 16.09 -2.97
C SER A 193 12.04 16.17 -4.49
N SER A 194 12.09 15.02 -5.12
CA SER A 194 12.17 14.86 -6.56
C SER A 194 11.36 13.68 -7.07
N ASP A 195 10.91 12.73 -6.22
CA ASP A 195 10.02 11.62 -6.62
C ASP A 195 8.69 12.15 -7.12
N LYS A 196 8.73 12.52 -8.39
CA LYS A 196 7.60 12.79 -9.25
C LYS A 196 6.70 11.56 -9.13
N SER A 197 5.41 11.78 -8.88
CA SER A 197 4.45 10.68 -8.96
C SER A 197 4.56 9.98 -10.31
N ILE A 198 4.14 8.73 -10.43
CA ILE A 198 4.11 8.03 -11.73
C ILE A 198 3.38 8.88 -12.79
N ASP A 199 2.33 9.60 -12.41
CA ASP A 199 1.62 10.53 -13.31
C ASP A 199 2.50 11.72 -13.73
N ASP A 200 3.29 12.28 -12.82
CA ASP A 200 4.25 13.36 -13.11
C ASP A 200 5.38 12.89 -14.02
N ILE A 201 5.81 11.63 -13.86
CA ILE A 201 6.79 10.98 -14.73
C ILE A 201 6.20 10.78 -16.12
N ILE A 202 4.99 10.21 -16.23
CA ILE A 202 4.27 10.03 -17.50
C ILE A 202 4.07 11.39 -18.21
N ASN A 203 3.60 12.42 -17.49
CA ASN A 203 3.49 13.77 -18.02
C ASN A 203 4.84 14.34 -18.47
N GLY A 204 5.91 14.01 -17.74
CA GLY A 204 7.28 14.34 -18.09
C GLY A 204 7.73 13.67 -19.39
N ILE A 205 7.41 12.39 -19.59
CA ILE A 205 7.69 11.64 -20.82
C ILE A 205 6.99 12.31 -22.01
N TYR A 206 5.67 12.53 -21.95
CA TYR A 206 4.92 13.22 -23.02
C TYR A 206 5.52 14.58 -23.37
N ARG A 207 5.90 15.38 -22.37
CA ARG A 207 6.49 16.70 -22.59
C ARG A 207 7.87 16.62 -23.26
N VAL A 208 8.68 15.61 -22.92
CA VAL A 208 10.04 15.46 -23.45
C VAL A 208 10.01 14.90 -24.88
N LEU A 209 9.12 13.94 -25.15
CA LEU A 209 9.03 13.27 -26.45
C LEU A 209 8.11 14.01 -27.43
N GLY A 210 7.24 14.90 -26.93
CA GLY A 210 6.33 15.70 -27.76
C GLY A 210 5.16 14.89 -28.33
N GLU A 211 4.85 13.76 -27.70
CA GLU A 211 3.82 12.82 -28.15
C GLU A 211 2.45 13.14 -27.55
N SER A 212 1.39 12.67 -28.22
CA SER A 212 0.01 12.85 -27.78
C SER A 212 -0.49 11.63 -27.01
N ARG A 213 -1.24 11.88 -25.92
CA ARG A 213 -2.00 10.85 -25.18
C ARG A 213 -3.08 10.18 -26.02
N ASP A 214 -3.47 10.78 -27.14
CA ASP A 214 -4.45 10.22 -28.06
C ASP A 214 -3.80 9.23 -29.06
N GLU A 215 -2.47 9.19 -29.14
CA GLU A 215 -1.72 8.36 -30.10
C GLU A 215 -0.90 7.27 -29.40
N ILE A 216 -0.34 7.58 -28.24
CA ILE A 216 0.47 6.66 -27.43
C ILE A 216 0.04 6.76 -25.97
N ASP A 217 0.00 5.62 -25.29
CA ASP A 217 -0.12 5.51 -23.84
C ASP A 217 1.14 4.90 -23.21
N TYR A 218 1.49 5.45 -22.03
CA TYR A 218 2.63 5.02 -21.23
C TYR A 218 2.11 4.34 -19.97
N VAL A 219 2.09 3.02 -20.00
CA VAL A 219 1.55 2.21 -18.90
C VAL A 219 2.71 1.79 -18.02
N TYR A 220 2.71 2.23 -16.75
CA TYR A 220 3.72 1.77 -15.80
C TYR A 220 3.59 0.26 -15.59
N SER A 221 4.66 -0.46 -15.90
CA SER A 221 4.72 -1.91 -15.77
C SER A 221 6.03 -2.31 -15.12
N ALA A 222 5.99 -2.51 -13.80
CA ALA A 222 7.15 -2.93 -13.03
C ALA A 222 7.61 -4.35 -13.39
N ASP A 223 6.66 -5.21 -13.74
CA ASP A 223 6.87 -6.66 -13.76
C ASP A 223 6.61 -7.30 -15.13
N ASP A 224 5.74 -6.72 -15.95
CA ASP A 224 5.38 -7.21 -17.29
C ASP A 224 6.01 -6.33 -18.38
N ASN A 225 7.28 -6.56 -18.66
CA ASN A 225 8.08 -5.75 -19.57
C ASN A 225 9.25 -6.57 -20.16
N TYR A 226 9.91 -6.03 -21.18
CA TYR A 226 11.06 -6.66 -21.83
C TYR A 226 12.36 -6.56 -21.03
N VAL A 227 12.37 -5.93 -19.84
CA VAL A 227 13.59 -5.73 -19.05
C VAL A 227 13.98 -7.04 -18.36
N LEU A 228 15.06 -7.64 -18.86
CA LEU A 228 15.56 -8.95 -18.45
C LEU A 228 16.39 -8.95 -17.15
N TYR A 229 16.86 -7.77 -16.72
CA TYR A 229 17.80 -7.63 -15.62
C TYR A 229 17.13 -7.00 -14.39
N ASP A 230 17.13 -7.72 -13.26
CA ASP A 230 16.53 -7.25 -12.00
C ASP A 230 17.16 -5.95 -11.48
N ASP A 231 18.45 -5.74 -11.74
CA ASP A 231 19.16 -4.50 -11.40
C ASP A 231 18.53 -3.27 -12.07
N LEU A 232 18.04 -3.42 -13.31
CA LEU A 232 17.36 -2.34 -14.01
C LEU A 232 15.95 -2.10 -13.45
N LYS A 233 15.24 -3.13 -13.00
CA LYS A 233 13.92 -2.97 -12.37
C LYS A 233 13.99 -2.19 -11.06
N ASN A 234 15.10 -2.34 -10.33
CA ASN A 234 15.34 -1.60 -9.09
C ASN A 234 15.67 -0.13 -9.34
N ASP A 235 16.46 0.19 -10.36
CA ASP A 235 16.95 1.55 -10.61
C ASP A 235 16.03 2.40 -11.53
N TYR A 236 15.08 1.79 -12.25
CA TYR A 236 14.26 2.49 -13.25
C TYR A 236 12.76 2.32 -13.02
N TYR A 237 12.00 3.35 -13.34
CA TYR A 237 10.58 3.21 -13.64
C TYR A 237 10.46 2.66 -15.05
N ILE A 238 9.67 1.60 -15.23
CA ILE A 238 9.52 0.91 -16.52
C ILE A 238 8.11 1.13 -17.03
N PHE A 239 8.01 1.55 -18.28
CA PHE A 239 6.75 1.81 -18.95
C PHE A 239 6.64 0.97 -20.20
N GLN A 240 5.52 0.27 -20.34
CA GLN A 240 5.05 -0.26 -21.59
C GLN A 240 4.52 0.89 -22.46
N VAL A 241 4.69 0.74 -23.78
CA VAL A 241 4.27 1.74 -24.75
C VAL A 241 3.19 1.13 -25.64
N ASP A 242 1.97 1.65 -25.52
CA ASP A 242 0.84 1.19 -26.31
C ASP A 242 0.48 2.27 -27.33
N SER A 243 0.40 1.93 -28.62
CA SER A 243 0.00 2.87 -29.68
C SER A 243 -1.44 2.62 -30.08
N TYR A 244 -2.27 3.67 -30.09
CA TYR A 244 -3.66 3.60 -30.53
C TYR A 244 -3.74 3.61 -32.06
N ILE A 245 -4.50 2.66 -32.63
CA ILE A 245 -4.64 2.51 -34.08
C ILE A 245 -6.00 3.02 -34.57
N ASP A 246 -7.08 2.73 -33.84
CA ASP A 246 -8.46 3.16 -34.10
C ASP A 246 -9.27 3.15 -32.79
N GLU A 247 -10.52 3.66 -32.78
CA GLU A 247 -11.38 3.82 -31.59
C GLU A 247 -11.48 2.55 -30.72
N GLY A 248 -10.58 2.44 -29.72
CA GLY A 248 -10.56 1.38 -28.72
C GLY A 248 -9.50 0.29 -28.92
N ASP A 249 -8.80 0.27 -30.06
CA ASP A 249 -7.76 -0.72 -30.36
C ASP A 249 -6.36 -0.12 -30.19
N PHE A 250 -5.47 -0.87 -29.53
CA PHE A 250 -4.07 -0.50 -29.34
C PHE A 250 -3.14 -1.67 -29.67
N VAL A 251 -1.91 -1.35 -30.03
CA VAL A 251 -0.81 -2.30 -30.17
C VAL A 251 0.31 -1.91 -29.24
N THR A 252 0.72 -2.85 -28.39
CA THR A 252 1.93 -2.73 -27.58
C THR A 252 3.15 -2.77 -28.49
N LEU A 253 4.01 -1.77 -28.35
CA LEU A 253 5.23 -1.67 -29.12
C LEU A 253 6.34 -2.54 -28.52
N ASP A 254 7.22 -3.07 -29.38
CA ASP A 254 8.34 -3.94 -29.00
C ASP A 254 9.51 -3.17 -28.35
N TYR A 255 9.22 -2.27 -27.42
CA TYR A 255 10.20 -1.60 -26.55
C TYR A 255 9.52 -1.05 -25.29
N ASN A 256 10.32 -0.82 -24.25
CA ASN A 256 9.91 -0.10 -23.06
C ASN A 256 10.53 1.29 -22.99
N ILE A 257 9.87 2.20 -22.28
CA ILE A 257 10.48 3.41 -21.77
C ILE A 257 10.96 3.18 -20.35
N LEU A 258 12.24 3.46 -20.11
CA LEU A 258 12.86 3.43 -18.79
C LEU A 258 13.13 4.86 -18.34
N VAL A 259 12.78 5.17 -17.10
CA VAL A 259 13.11 6.45 -16.47
C VAL A 259 13.94 6.18 -15.21
N ASP A 260 15.18 6.66 -15.21
CA ASP A 260 16.11 6.51 -14.08
C ASP A 260 15.52 7.20 -12.84
N LYS A 261 15.37 6.46 -11.73
CA LYS A 261 14.74 6.96 -10.50
C LYS A 261 15.55 8.09 -9.82
N LYS A 262 16.87 8.13 -10.04
CA LYS A 262 17.78 9.09 -9.39
C LYS A 262 17.86 10.41 -10.15
N ASN A 263 17.84 10.35 -11.48
CA ASN A 263 18.13 11.52 -12.31
C ASN A 263 17.06 11.83 -13.38
N TYR A 264 16.03 10.99 -13.53
CA TYR A 264 14.94 11.15 -14.51
C TYR A 264 15.38 11.20 -15.97
N GLU A 265 16.50 10.57 -16.30
CA GLU A 265 16.89 10.32 -17.68
C GLU A 265 16.00 9.24 -18.30
N ILE A 266 15.57 9.49 -19.54
CA ILE A 266 14.63 8.66 -20.26
C ILE A 266 15.42 7.84 -21.28
N TYR A 267 15.11 6.54 -21.34
CA TYR A 267 15.74 5.59 -22.24
C TYR A 267 14.68 4.78 -22.98
N THR A 268 14.92 4.44 -24.25
CA THR A 268 14.27 3.30 -24.90
C THR A 268 15.04 2.03 -24.56
N TYR A 269 14.34 0.96 -24.23
CA TYR A 269 14.91 -0.36 -23.98
C TYR A 269 14.23 -1.39 -24.90
N TYR A 270 15.02 -2.11 -25.69
CA TYR A 270 14.55 -3.09 -26.67
C TYR A 270 14.71 -4.53 -26.14
N PRO A 271 13.93 -5.51 -26.67
CA PRO A 271 14.00 -6.91 -26.27
C PRO A 271 15.37 -7.56 -26.43
N ASP A 272 16.23 -7.03 -27.29
CA ASP A 272 17.62 -7.48 -27.48
C ASP A 272 18.59 -6.97 -26.39
N GLY A 273 18.08 -6.20 -25.42
CA GLY A 273 18.85 -5.58 -24.34
C GLY A 273 19.47 -4.23 -24.72
N THR A 274 19.24 -3.74 -25.94
CA THR A 274 19.75 -2.44 -26.36
C THR A 274 19.03 -1.32 -25.62
N MET A 275 19.81 -0.40 -25.03
CA MET A 275 19.29 0.76 -24.32
C MET A 275 19.86 2.06 -24.92
N SER A 276 18.99 3.03 -25.20
CA SER A 276 19.38 4.33 -25.78
C SER A 276 18.73 5.49 -25.04
N LYS A 277 19.53 6.47 -24.62
CA LYS A 277 19.04 7.68 -23.96
C LYS A 277 18.33 8.58 -24.96
N ILE A 278 17.10 8.97 -24.65
CA ILE A 278 16.25 9.80 -25.51
C ILE A 278 15.86 11.13 -24.89
N GLY A 279 16.04 11.30 -23.57
CA GLY A 279 15.65 12.54 -22.93
C GLY A 279 15.93 12.62 -21.44
N LYS A 280 15.42 13.68 -20.82
CA LYS A 280 15.47 13.90 -19.38
C LYS A 280 14.29 14.73 -18.91
N ILE A 281 13.58 14.25 -17.90
CA ILE A 281 12.50 15.01 -17.26
C ILE A 281 13.14 16.06 -16.34
N LYS A 282 12.74 17.32 -16.53
CA LYS A 282 13.09 18.45 -15.65
C LYS A 282 12.11 18.59 -14.50
#